data_AF-A0A7W7YBF7-F1
#
_entry.id   AF-A0A7W7YBF7-F1
#
_cell.length_a   1.000
_cell.length_b   1.000
_cell.length_c   1.000
_cell.angle_alpha   90.00
_cell.angle_beta   90.00
_cell.angle_gamma   90.00
#
_symmetry.space_group_name_H-M   'P 1'
#
loop_
_entity.id
_entity.type
_entity.pdbx_description
1 polymer ?
#
loop_
_entity_poly.entity_id
_entity_poly.type
_entity_poly.pdbx_seq_one_letter_code
_entity_poly.pdbx_strand_id
1 'polypeptide(L)'
;MPFPRLLTLLAALALPLGTAQALTWNETLNGELSGNGNSPTLVGTLDPGDNFFSGTMGSLGGTGPLDADIWNFTIAPGYALTGINLYGYSAASGSLTNESFMAIANGGTINTSDPSLHLSNALWGYATDGFGNTYNDLLALLDAGPDFGGIGFNGPLPAGNYTFWIQEGSDQITYNIDFVTSPVPEPGSALLLGTAGLWLLRRRRR
;
A
#
# COMPACT_ATOMS: atom_id res chain seq x y z
N MET A 1 -46.83 34.81 -33.67
CA MET A 1 -47.07 33.99 -32.45
C MET A 1 -45.76 33.28 -32.11
N PRO A 2 -45.15 33.53 -30.95
CA PRO A 2 -43.77 33.13 -30.66
C PRO A 2 -43.66 31.74 -30.00
N PHE A 3 -42.53 31.09 -30.25
CA PHE A 3 -42.11 29.75 -29.81
C PHE A 3 -41.96 29.62 -28.27
N PRO A 4 -42.25 28.46 -27.67
CA PRO A 4 -41.98 28.24 -26.25
C PRO A 4 -40.50 27.90 -26.05
N ARG A 5 -39.83 28.67 -25.18
CA ARG A 5 -38.47 28.37 -24.69
C ARG A 5 -38.56 27.32 -23.60
N LEU A 6 -38.05 26.12 -23.88
CA LEU A 6 -37.87 25.06 -22.90
C LEU A 6 -36.67 25.43 -22.01
N LEU A 7 -36.92 25.71 -20.73
CA LEU A 7 -35.89 26.00 -19.73
C LEU A 7 -35.39 24.67 -19.17
N THR A 8 -34.18 24.24 -19.56
CA THR A 8 -33.55 23.03 -19.01
C THR A 8 -32.89 23.37 -17.68
N LEU A 9 -33.44 22.86 -16.57
CA LEU A 9 -32.88 23.03 -15.23
C LEU A 9 -31.67 22.08 -15.07
N LEU A 10 -30.46 22.63 -14.97
CA LEU A 10 -29.26 21.87 -14.64
C LEU A 10 -29.13 21.82 -13.11
N ALA A 11 -29.60 20.74 -12.48
CA ALA A 11 -29.39 20.50 -11.06
C ALA A 11 -27.99 19.91 -10.87
N ALA A 12 -27.03 20.73 -10.45
CA ALA A 12 -25.71 20.28 -10.03
C ALA A 12 -25.83 19.60 -8.65
N LEU A 13 -25.64 18.28 -8.62
CA LEU A 13 -25.63 17.49 -7.39
C LEU A 13 -24.31 17.78 -6.64
N ALA A 14 -24.35 18.68 -5.66
CA ALA A 14 -23.22 18.91 -4.77
C ALA A 14 -23.14 17.74 -3.77
N LEU A 15 -22.28 16.76 -4.06
CA LEU A 15 -21.95 15.70 -3.10
C LEU A 15 -21.03 16.29 -2.02
N PRO A 16 -21.27 16.01 -0.73
CA PRO A 16 -20.34 16.39 0.31
C PRO A 16 -19.05 15.61 0.13
N LEU A 17 -17.94 16.33 -0.12
CA LEU A 17 -16.60 15.78 0.00
C LEU A 17 -16.34 15.56 1.49
N GLY A 18 -16.63 14.37 1.99
CA GLY A 18 -16.06 13.94 3.26
C GLY A 18 -14.54 13.93 3.12
N THR A 19 -13.83 14.51 4.08
CA THR A 19 -12.39 14.30 4.20
C THR A 19 -12.19 12.83 4.52
N ALA A 20 -11.83 12.01 3.53
CA ALA A 20 -11.29 10.69 3.79
C ALA A 20 -10.02 10.92 4.63
N GLN A 21 -10.04 10.48 5.88
CA GLN A 21 -8.83 10.46 6.68
C GLN A 21 -8.07 9.21 6.25
N ALA A 22 -6.82 9.38 5.82
CA ALA A 22 -5.91 8.27 5.57
C ALA A 22 -5.92 7.29 6.74
N LEU A 23 -6.07 5.99 6.46
CA LEU A 23 -5.85 4.95 7.46
C LEU A 23 -4.49 5.19 8.10
N THR A 24 -4.47 5.30 9.42
CA THR A 24 -3.25 5.55 10.18
C THR A 24 -3.18 4.53 11.31
N TRP A 25 -2.16 3.68 11.28
CA TRP A 25 -1.78 2.82 12.41
C TRP A 25 -0.54 3.36 13.09
N ASN A 26 -0.67 3.64 14.37
CA ASN A 26 0.43 4.04 15.22
C ASN A 26 0.44 3.14 16.45
N GLU A 27 1.48 2.34 16.63
CA GLU A 27 1.52 1.33 17.70
C GLU A 27 1.40 1.94 19.10
N THR A 28 1.85 3.18 19.30
CA THR A 28 1.67 3.90 20.57
C THR A 28 0.20 4.22 20.87
N LEU A 29 -0.64 4.38 19.84
CA LEU A 29 -2.06 4.76 19.98
C LEU A 29 -3.02 3.59 19.75
N ASN A 30 -2.70 2.71 18.81
CA ASN A 30 -3.54 1.61 18.33
C ASN A 30 -3.17 0.26 18.95
N GLY A 31 -2.01 0.18 19.61
CA GLY A 31 -1.45 -1.06 20.13
C GLY A 31 -0.53 -1.76 19.13
N GLU A 32 0.21 -2.74 19.64
CA GLU A 32 1.26 -3.41 18.88
C GLU A 32 0.73 -4.20 17.69
N LEU A 33 1.48 -4.15 16.58
CA LEU A 33 1.29 -5.08 15.49
C LEU A 33 1.73 -6.49 15.92
N SER A 34 1.24 -7.48 15.19
CA SER A 34 1.46 -8.88 15.55
C SER A 34 2.81 -9.34 15.04
N GLY A 35 3.63 -9.97 15.89
CA GLY A 35 4.80 -10.73 15.46
C GLY A 35 4.51 -12.14 14.96
N ASN A 36 3.23 -12.53 14.82
CA ASN A 36 2.84 -13.87 14.39
C ASN A 36 2.21 -13.87 12.99
N GLY A 37 2.92 -14.43 12.01
CA GLY A 37 2.46 -14.53 10.63
C GLY A 37 1.19 -15.35 10.42
N ASN A 38 0.81 -16.23 11.37
CA ASN A 38 -0.45 -16.98 11.34
C ASN A 38 -1.63 -16.20 11.94
N SER A 39 -1.38 -15.08 12.61
CA SER A 39 -2.39 -14.20 13.17
C SER A 39 -1.94 -12.73 13.07
N PRO A 40 -1.81 -12.17 11.85
CA PRO A 40 -1.46 -10.77 11.65
C PRO A 40 -2.48 -9.81 12.29
N THR A 41 -2.06 -8.58 12.59
CA THR A 41 -3.00 -7.52 12.99
C THR A 41 -3.86 -7.11 11.81
N LEU A 42 -5.18 -7.13 11.99
CA LEU A 42 -6.14 -6.80 10.93
C LEU A 42 -6.37 -5.28 10.90
N VAL A 43 -5.83 -4.59 9.89
CA VAL A 43 -5.93 -3.13 9.78
C VAL A 43 -7.06 -2.67 8.85
N GLY A 44 -7.68 -3.60 8.13
CA GLY A 44 -8.85 -3.36 7.28
C GLY A 44 -8.49 -2.96 5.85
N THR A 45 -9.37 -2.19 5.22
CA THR A 45 -9.20 -1.73 3.84
C THR A 45 -8.43 -0.42 3.83
N LEU A 46 -7.41 -0.33 2.97
CA LEU A 46 -6.67 0.92 2.74
C LEU A 46 -7.59 1.96 2.09
N ASP A 47 -7.45 3.20 2.55
CA ASP A 47 -8.13 4.35 1.96
C ASP A 47 -7.46 4.76 0.64
N PRO A 48 -8.21 5.43 -0.27
CA PRO A 48 -7.64 6.06 -1.44
C PRO A 48 -6.52 7.05 -1.08
N GLY A 49 -5.38 6.95 -1.74
CA GLY A 49 -4.21 7.79 -1.47
C GLY A 49 -3.31 7.18 -0.39
N ASP A 50 -2.80 8.03 0.50
CA ASP A 50 -1.79 7.68 1.50
C ASP A 50 -2.40 6.94 2.70
N ASN A 51 -1.66 5.98 3.27
CA ASN A 51 -2.05 5.17 4.43
C ASN A 51 -0.82 4.91 5.31
N PHE A 52 -0.79 5.46 6.52
CA PHE A 52 0.41 5.55 7.33
C PHE A 52 0.50 4.46 8.40
N PHE A 53 1.66 3.84 8.52
CA PHE A 53 1.99 2.83 9.54
C PHE A 53 3.26 3.26 10.27
N SER A 54 3.23 3.26 11.59
CA SER A 54 4.37 3.67 12.41
C SER A 54 4.47 2.84 13.68
N GLY A 55 5.70 2.47 14.03
CA GLY A 55 5.95 1.49 15.08
C GLY A 55 7.42 1.28 15.40
N THR A 56 7.69 0.26 16.19
CA THR A 56 9.04 -0.22 16.52
C THR A 56 9.20 -1.69 16.17
N MET A 57 10.35 -2.06 15.62
CA MET A 57 10.68 -3.46 15.37
C MET A 57 12.14 -3.73 15.70
N GLY A 58 12.55 -4.99 15.72
CA GLY A 58 13.91 -5.42 16.03
C GLY A 58 14.07 -6.06 17.40
N SER A 59 15.30 -6.18 17.90
CA SER A 59 15.54 -6.80 19.20
C SER A 59 16.12 -5.80 20.18
N LEU A 60 15.67 -5.85 21.44
CA LEU A 60 16.25 -5.04 22.52
C LEU A 60 17.73 -5.38 22.71
N GLY A 61 18.61 -4.51 22.19
CA GLY A 61 20.06 -4.68 22.20
C GLY A 61 20.55 -5.92 21.45
N GLY A 62 19.86 -6.35 20.39
CA GLY A 62 20.24 -7.49 19.54
C GLY A 62 20.23 -8.86 20.24
N THR A 63 19.70 -8.95 21.47
CA THR A 63 19.76 -10.15 22.33
C THR A 63 18.41 -10.56 22.91
N GLY A 64 17.40 -9.70 22.80
CA GLY A 64 16.01 -10.00 23.16
C GLY A 64 15.25 -10.78 22.08
N PRO A 65 14.00 -11.17 22.36
CA PRO A 65 13.09 -11.67 21.33
C PRO A 65 13.03 -10.69 20.17
N LEU A 66 12.98 -11.24 18.96
CA LEU A 66 12.87 -10.46 17.75
C LEU A 66 11.45 -9.93 17.65
N ASP A 67 11.33 -8.63 17.52
CA ASP A 67 10.07 -7.92 17.34
C ASP A 67 9.82 -7.73 15.85
N ALA A 68 8.74 -8.33 15.38
CA ALA A 68 8.34 -8.33 13.98
C ALA A 68 6.94 -7.74 13.90
N ASP A 69 6.70 -6.95 12.86
CA ASP A 69 5.40 -6.36 12.66
C ASP A 69 4.75 -6.94 11.43
N ILE A 70 3.60 -7.56 11.67
CA ILE A 70 2.85 -8.27 10.64
C ILE A 70 1.40 -7.83 10.68
N TRP A 71 0.94 -7.28 9.57
CA TRP A 71 -0.43 -6.84 9.41
C TRP A 71 -1.04 -7.31 8.10
N ASN A 72 -2.36 -7.47 8.14
CA ASN A 72 -3.19 -7.79 7.01
C ASN A 72 -4.05 -6.60 6.61
N PHE A 73 -4.04 -6.29 5.31
CA PHE A 73 -4.78 -5.18 4.72
C PHE A 73 -5.46 -5.60 3.41
N THR A 74 -6.49 -4.85 3.03
CA THR A 74 -7.23 -5.03 1.78
C THR A 74 -7.08 -3.81 0.87
N ILE A 75 -6.82 -4.04 -0.41
CA ILE A 75 -6.91 -3.05 -1.48
C ILE A 75 -8.28 -3.18 -2.13
N ALA A 76 -9.06 -2.09 -2.15
CA ALA A 76 -10.42 -2.10 -2.67
C ALA A 76 -10.50 -2.31 -4.19
N PRO A 77 -11.59 -2.90 -4.73
CA PRO A 77 -11.82 -2.96 -6.17
C PRO A 77 -11.75 -1.59 -6.84
N GLY A 78 -11.13 -1.53 -8.02
CA GLY A 78 -10.89 -0.27 -8.74
C GLY A 78 -9.64 0.48 -8.30
N TYR A 79 -8.88 -0.04 -7.33
CA TYR A 79 -7.62 0.52 -6.86
C TYR A 79 -6.48 -0.51 -6.97
N ALA A 80 -5.25 0.01 -6.91
CA ALA A 80 -4.02 -0.76 -6.78
C ALA A 80 -3.10 -0.07 -5.76
N LEU A 81 -2.27 -0.84 -5.05
CA LEU A 81 -1.16 -0.30 -4.28
C LEU A 81 -0.04 0.04 -5.26
N THR A 82 0.24 1.34 -5.36
CA THR A 82 1.18 1.91 -6.33
C THR A 82 2.51 2.32 -5.70
N GLY A 83 2.64 2.28 -4.39
CA GLY A 83 3.89 2.53 -3.70
C GLY A 83 3.83 2.16 -2.22
N ILE A 84 4.99 1.87 -1.65
CA ILE A 84 5.21 1.69 -0.21
C ILE A 84 6.38 2.60 0.16
N ASN A 85 6.09 3.82 0.59
CA ASN A 85 7.10 4.84 0.83
C ASN A 85 7.62 4.78 2.27
N LEU A 86 8.93 4.61 2.44
CA LEU A 86 9.58 4.73 3.75
C LEU A 86 9.87 6.21 4.06
N TYR A 87 9.16 6.79 5.04
CA TYR A 87 9.30 8.20 5.45
C TYR A 87 10.23 8.41 6.64
N GLY A 88 10.36 7.40 7.49
CA GLY A 88 11.18 7.49 8.70
C GLY A 88 11.75 6.14 9.05
N TYR A 89 13.02 6.11 9.40
CA TYR A 89 13.71 4.90 9.80
C TYR A 89 14.90 5.26 10.68
N SER A 90 15.00 4.68 11.88
CA SER A 90 15.98 5.11 12.88
C SER A 90 17.21 4.20 13.01
N ALA A 91 17.44 3.26 12.10
CA ALA A 91 18.64 2.43 12.21
C ALA A 91 19.90 3.29 12.17
N ALA A 92 20.87 2.92 13.00
CA ALA A 92 22.14 3.61 13.04
C ALA A 92 22.86 3.45 11.70
N SER A 93 23.00 4.55 10.96
CA SER A 93 23.82 4.64 9.76
C SER A 93 25.26 4.27 10.09
N GLY A 94 25.68 3.04 9.81
CA GLY A 94 27.07 2.63 10.08
C GLY A 94 27.34 1.13 10.05
N SER A 95 26.33 0.28 10.24
CA SER A 95 26.49 -1.15 10.04
C SER A 95 26.10 -1.51 8.61
N LEU A 96 27.08 -1.69 7.73
CA LEU A 96 26.89 -2.24 6.38
C LEU A 96 26.33 -3.68 6.38
N THR A 97 26.05 -4.25 7.55
CA THR A 97 25.58 -5.63 7.72
C THR A 97 24.19 -5.75 8.34
N ASN A 98 23.51 -4.64 8.67
CA ASN A 98 22.19 -4.66 9.30
C ASN A 98 21.14 -4.09 8.33
N GLU A 99 20.65 -4.97 7.46
CA GLU A 99 19.51 -4.67 6.59
C GLU A 99 18.24 -5.22 7.25
N SER A 100 17.17 -4.44 7.18
CA SER A 100 15.84 -4.88 7.58
C SER A 100 15.21 -5.72 6.50
N PHE A 101 14.37 -6.65 6.92
CA PHE A 101 13.67 -7.59 6.07
C PHE A 101 12.23 -7.17 5.87
N MET A 102 11.73 -7.24 4.63
CA MET A 102 10.29 -7.17 4.32
C MET A 102 9.86 -8.38 3.52
N ALA A 103 8.60 -8.74 3.70
CA ALA A 103 7.89 -9.62 2.80
C ALA A 103 6.42 -9.20 2.62
N ILE A 104 5.88 -9.59 1.47
CA ILE A 104 4.46 -9.49 1.20
C ILE A 104 3.94 -10.83 0.70
N ALA A 105 2.72 -11.19 1.10
CA ALA A 105 2.05 -12.42 0.68
C ALA A 105 0.58 -12.17 0.35
N ASN A 106 0.02 -13.04 -0.49
CA ASN A 106 -1.42 -13.07 -0.74
C ASN A 106 -2.16 -13.63 0.49
N GLY A 107 -3.33 -13.07 0.77
CA GLY A 107 -4.22 -13.55 1.82
C GLY A 107 -3.94 -12.96 3.20
N GLY A 108 -4.52 -13.59 4.22
CA GLY A 108 -4.56 -13.08 5.59
C GLY A 108 -3.44 -13.55 6.51
N THR A 109 -2.46 -14.29 5.99
CA THR A 109 -1.33 -14.83 6.76
C THR A 109 -0.07 -14.82 5.91
N ILE A 110 1.09 -14.86 6.56
CA ILE A 110 2.39 -15.01 5.92
C ILE A 110 3.24 -16.03 6.67
N ASN A 111 3.93 -16.91 5.95
CA ASN A 111 4.81 -17.91 6.56
C ASN A 111 6.17 -17.27 6.86
N THR A 112 6.53 -17.16 8.14
CA THR A 112 7.78 -16.53 8.58
C THR A 112 8.99 -17.47 8.52
N SER A 113 8.80 -18.73 8.13
CA SER A 113 9.85 -19.76 8.09
C SER A 113 10.10 -20.34 6.70
N ASP A 114 9.19 -20.10 5.74
CA ASP A 114 9.31 -20.56 4.36
C ASP A 114 8.80 -19.46 3.39
N PRO A 115 9.68 -18.88 2.56
CA PRO A 115 9.34 -17.83 1.62
C PRO A 115 8.68 -18.32 0.32
N SER A 116 8.52 -19.64 0.11
CA SER A 116 8.02 -20.20 -1.16
C SER A 116 6.65 -19.68 -1.60
N LEU A 117 5.82 -19.25 -0.65
CA LEU A 117 4.48 -18.66 -0.90
C LEU A 117 4.42 -17.15 -0.69
N HIS A 118 5.55 -16.49 -0.44
CA HIS A 118 5.61 -15.03 -0.48
C HIS A 118 5.35 -14.56 -1.92
N LEU A 119 4.63 -13.46 -2.06
CA LEU A 119 4.57 -12.74 -3.32
C LEU A 119 5.96 -12.17 -3.65
N SER A 120 6.58 -11.51 -2.66
CA SER A 120 7.96 -11.08 -2.75
C SER A 120 8.53 -10.84 -1.35
N ASN A 121 9.86 -10.79 -1.26
CA ASN A 121 10.60 -10.40 -0.07
C ASN A 121 11.90 -9.73 -0.49
N ALA A 122 12.39 -8.82 0.33
CA ALA A 122 13.60 -8.08 0.05
C ALA A 122 14.26 -7.58 1.33
N LEU A 123 15.54 -7.30 1.25
CA LEU A 123 16.26 -6.53 2.25
C LEU A 123 16.27 -5.04 1.90
N TRP A 124 16.12 -4.18 2.90
CA TRP A 124 16.39 -2.75 2.77
C TRP A 124 17.34 -2.28 3.86
N GLY A 125 18.26 -1.40 3.49
CA GLY A 125 19.20 -0.81 4.42
C GLY A 125 20.13 0.19 3.76
N TYR A 126 21.13 0.68 4.52
CA TYR A 126 22.03 1.78 4.10
C TYR A 126 22.64 1.59 2.71
N ALA A 127 23.05 0.38 2.36
CA ALA A 127 23.69 0.13 1.07
C ALA A 127 22.69 0.21 -0.10
N THR A 128 21.43 -0.09 0.16
CA THR A 128 20.32 -0.10 -0.80
C THR A 128 19.68 1.29 -0.90
N ASP A 129 19.64 2.04 0.20
CA ASP A 129 18.81 3.25 0.34
C ASP A 129 19.57 4.52 0.82
N GLY A 130 20.83 4.38 1.21
CA GLY A 130 21.74 5.44 1.65
C GLY A 130 21.43 6.07 3.04
N PHE A 131 20.43 5.58 3.79
CA PHE A 131 19.78 6.18 4.97
C PHE A 131 19.78 7.72 5.06
N GLY A 132 19.37 8.38 3.97
CA GLY A 132 19.15 9.83 3.92
C GLY A 132 17.67 10.26 3.98
N ASN A 133 16.79 9.58 4.73
CA ASN A 133 15.37 9.96 4.95
C ASN A 133 14.59 10.43 3.69
N THR A 134 14.83 9.84 2.53
CA THR A 134 14.17 10.24 1.28
C THR A 134 13.33 9.10 0.74
N TYR A 135 12.02 9.16 0.98
CA TYR A 135 10.95 8.77 0.04
C TYR A 135 11.24 7.55 -0.85
N ASN A 136 11.77 6.47 -0.28
CA ASN A 136 12.11 5.29 -1.07
C ASN A 136 10.88 4.40 -1.16
N ASP A 137 10.53 4.07 -2.40
CA ASP A 137 9.44 3.16 -2.70
C ASP A 137 9.92 1.72 -2.51
N LEU A 138 9.64 1.17 -1.34
CA LEU A 138 9.88 -0.23 -0.98
C LEU A 138 9.12 -1.20 -1.90
N LEU A 139 8.03 -0.76 -2.53
CA LEU A 139 7.32 -1.59 -3.50
C LEU A 139 8.20 -1.88 -4.72
N ALA A 140 9.04 -0.92 -5.14
CA ALA A 140 9.97 -1.12 -6.24
C ALA A 140 11.04 -2.16 -5.93
N LEU A 141 11.49 -2.26 -4.67
CA LEU A 141 12.40 -3.32 -4.23
C LEU A 141 11.71 -4.70 -4.29
N LEU A 142 10.45 -4.78 -3.83
CA LEU A 142 9.67 -6.02 -3.91
C LEU A 142 9.34 -6.41 -5.35
N ASP A 143 9.12 -5.44 -6.24
CA ASP A 143 8.84 -5.63 -7.67
C ASP A 143 10.08 -6.10 -8.47
N ALA A 144 11.28 -5.81 -7.99
CA ALA A 144 12.52 -6.30 -8.60
C ALA A 144 12.66 -7.83 -8.56
N GLY A 145 11.86 -8.49 -7.71
CA GLY A 145 11.82 -9.93 -7.50
C GLY A 145 12.29 -10.33 -6.10
N PRO A 146 11.93 -11.53 -5.64
CA PRO A 146 12.23 -11.96 -4.28
C PRO A 146 13.72 -12.33 -4.07
N ASP A 147 14.32 -11.81 -3.01
CA ASP A 147 15.70 -12.11 -2.62
C ASP A 147 15.89 -13.55 -2.11
N PHE A 148 14.88 -14.08 -1.39
CA PHE A 148 14.96 -15.37 -0.69
C PHE A 148 13.97 -16.42 -1.25
N GLY A 149 13.58 -16.29 -2.51
CA GLY A 149 12.54 -17.12 -3.12
C GLY A 149 11.14 -16.57 -2.88
N GLY A 150 10.17 -17.04 -3.66
CA GLY A 150 8.84 -16.47 -3.72
C GLY A 150 8.30 -16.51 -5.15
N ILE A 151 7.12 -15.94 -5.34
CA ILE A 151 6.40 -16.02 -6.62
C ILE A 151 6.84 -14.91 -7.58
N GLY A 152 7.14 -13.72 -7.05
CA GLY A 152 7.31 -12.49 -7.81
C GLY A 152 5.98 -11.86 -8.22
N PHE A 153 6.01 -10.57 -8.50
CA PHE A 153 4.95 -9.83 -9.18
C PHE A 153 5.56 -8.80 -10.13
N ASN A 154 4.73 -8.08 -10.89
CA ASN A 154 5.18 -7.02 -11.77
C ASN A 154 4.25 -5.79 -11.65
N GLY A 155 4.82 -4.65 -11.26
CA GLY A 155 4.13 -3.38 -11.13
C GLY A 155 3.19 -3.28 -9.91
N PRO A 156 2.19 -2.38 -9.95
CA PRO A 156 1.28 -2.15 -8.83
C PRO A 156 0.52 -3.39 -8.39
N LEU A 157 0.34 -3.58 -7.08
CA LEU A 157 -0.44 -4.69 -6.57
C LEU A 157 -1.94 -4.41 -6.76
N PRO A 158 -2.67 -5.29 -7.45
CA PRO A 158 -4.09 -5.06 -7.75
C PRO A 158 -4.96 -5.15 -6.50
N ALA A 159 -6.26 -4.88 -6.66
CA ALA A 159 -7.26 -5.14 -5.64
C ALA A 159 -7.16 -6.58 -5.10
N GLY A 160 -7.19 -6.73 -3.78
CA GLY A 160 -6.95 -8.02 -3.13
C GLY A 160 -6.71 -7.89 -1.63
N ASN A 161 -6.53 -9.03 -0.98
CA ASN A 161 -6.17 -9.13 0.43
C ASN A 161 -4.72 -9.56 0.55
N TYR A 162 -3.93 -8.83 1.33
CA TYR A 162 -2.47 -9.01 1.43
C TYR A 162 -2.01 -8.96 2.88
N THR A 163 -0.91 -9.66 3.16
CA THR A 163 -0.22 -9.58 4.45
C THR A 163 1.18 -9.04 4.22
N PHE A 164 1.56 -8.04 4.99
CA PHE A 164 2.89 -7.44 4.98
C PHE A 164 3.61 -7.76 6.28
N TRP A 165 4.89 -8.02 6.18
CA TRP A 165 5.78 -8.35 7.28
C TRP A 165 7.03 -7.51 7.17
N ILE A 166 7.40 -6.85 8.26
CA ILE A 166 8.69 -6.20 8.44
C ILE A 166 9.40 -6.69 9.70
N GLN A 167 10.72 -6.69 9.66
CA GLN A 167 11.52 -7.09 10.80
C GLN A 167 12.96 -6.57 10.69
N GLU A 168 13.50 -6.10 11.80
CA GLU A 168 14.93 -5.80 11.94
C GLU A 168 15.62 -6.95 12.68
N GLY A 169 16.78 -7.40 12.20
CA GLY A 169 17.53 -8.52 12.80
C GLY A 169 18.38 -8.13 14.01
N SER A 170 18.60 -6.83 14.21
CA SER A 170 19.57 -6.28 15.15
C SER A 170 18.93 -5.49 16.29
N ASP A 171 19.32 -4.23 16.46
CA ASP A 171 18.79 -3.37 17.51
C ASP A 171 17.35 -2.96 17.22
N GLN A 172 16.63 -2.57 18.27
CA GLN A 172 15.31 -1.99 18.13
C GLN A 172 15.40 -0.65 17.38
N ILE A 173 14.58 -0.50 16.35
CA ILE A 173 14.48 0.70 15.52
C ILE A 173 13.02 1.16 15.45
N THR A 174 12.81 2.40 15.04
CA THR A 174 11.49 2.96 14.71
C THR A 174 11.36 3.10 13.20
N TYR A 175 10.16 2.90 12.67
CA TYR A 175 9.84 3.12 11.26
C TYR A 175 8.55 3.93 11.08
N ASN A 176 8.45 4.62 9.95
CA ASN A 176 7.25 5.26 9.42
C ASN A 176 7.12 4.91 7.94
N ILE A 177 6.05 4.20 7.54
CA ILE A 177 5.80 3.73 6.18
C ILE A 177 4.44 4.24 5.70
N ASP A 178 4.33 4.51 4.41
CA ASP A 178 3.10 4.92 3.75
C ASP A 178 2.75 4.05 2.56
N PHE A 179 1.54 3.50 2.59
CA PHE A 179 0.98 2.66 1.54
C PHE A 179 0.10 3.53 0.64
N VAL A 180 0.55 3.75 -0.60
CA VAL A 180 -0.15 4.63 -1.54
C VAL A 180 -1.05 3.82 -2.45
N THR A 181 -2.36 4.02 -2.35
CA THR A 181 -3.34 3.41 -3.27
C THR A 181 -3.84 4.41 -4.30
N SER A 182 -3.88 3.98 -5.56
CA SER A 182 -4.36 4.81 -6.68
C SER A 182 -5.46 4.10 -7.48
N PRO A 183 -6.41 4.85 -8.04
CA PRO A 183 -7.45 4.27 -8.89
C PRO A 183 -6.84 3.68 -10.17
N VAL A 184 -7.27 2.48 -10.53
CA VAL A 184 -6.89 1.84 -11.80
C VAL A 184 -7.94 2.22 -12.85
N PRO A 185 -7.57 2.90 -13.96
CA PRO A 185 -8.53 3.26 -15.00
C PRO A 185 -9.19 2.01 -15.60
N GLU A 186 -10.50 1.85 -15.40
CA GLU A 186 -11.22 0.75 -16.03
C GLU A 186 -11.34 0.99 -17.55
N PRO A 187 -11.01 0.01 -18.40
CA PRO A 187 -11.16 0.14 -19.86
C PRO A 187 -12.59 0.47 -20.32
N GLY A 188 -13.61 0.19 -19.50
CA GLY A 188 -15.03 0.35 -19.84
C GLY A 188 -15.57 1.78 -19.82
N SER A 189 -15.00 2.67 -19.01
CA SER A 189 -15.53 4.04 -18.83
C SER A 189 -15.35 4.90 -20.09
N ALA A 190 -14.28 4.66 -20.85
CA ALA A 190 -14.02 5.33 -22.12
C ALA A 190 -15.00 4.89 -23.22
N LEU A 191 -15.41 3.62 -23.23
CA LEU A 191 -16.38 3.05 -24.18
C LEU A 191 -17.80 3.61 -23.96
N LEU A 192 -18.21 3.81 -22.71
CA LEU A 192 -19.51 4.41 -22.39
C LEU A 192 -19.59 5.88 -22.79
N LEU A 193 -18.51 6.65 -22.60
CA LEU A 193 -18.43 8.04 -23.07
C LEU A 193 -18.40 8.12 -24.60
N GLY A 194 -17.67 7.23 -25.27
CA GLY A 194 -17.62 7.16 -26.74
C GLY A 194 -18.97 6.82 -27.38
N THR A 195 -19.71 5.85 -26.81
CA THR A 195 -21.04 5.46 -27.32
C THR A 195 -22.12 6.50 -27.03
N ALA A 196 -22.09 7.15 -25.86
CA ALA A 196 -22.97 8.28 -25.55
C ALA A 196 -22.71 9.47 -26.48
N GLY A 197 -21.44 9.78 -26.78
CA GLY A 197 -21.06 10.82 -27.73
C GLY A 197 -21.56 10.53 -29.15
N LEU A 198 -21.40 9.30 -29.64
CA LEU A 198 -21.89 8.87 -30.95
C LEU A 198 -23.43 8.93 -31.06
N TRP A 199 -24.14 8.59 -29.98
CA TRP A 199 -25.60 8.67 -29.95
C TRP A 199 -26.12 10.11 -29.96
N LEU A 200 -25.46 11.01 -29.23
CA LEU A 200 -25.75 12.45 -29.25
C LEU A 200 -25.44 13.08 -30.62
N LEU A 201 -24.34 12.68 -31.27
CA LEU A 201 -24.00 13.11 -32.63
C LEU A 201 -25.03 12.63 -33.67
N ARG A 202 -25.57 11.42 -33.51
CA ARG A 202 -26.61 10.86 -34.39
C ARG A 202 -27.96 11.58 -34.22
N ARG A 203 -28.27 12.06 -33.01
CA ARG A 203 -29.49 12.86 -32.74
C ARG A 203 -29.42 14.28 -33.29
N ARG A 204 -28.23 14.86 -33.48
CA ARG A 204 -28.07 16.19 -34.09
C ARG A 204 -28.20 16.22 -35.62
N ARG A 205 -28.15 15.06 -36.28
CA ARG A 205 -28.22 14.93 -37.75
C ARG A 205 -29.60 14.50 -38.28
N ARG A 206 -30.58 14.32 -37.40
CA ARG A 206 -31.99 14.10 -37.76
C ARG A 206 -32.81 15.31 -37.34
#